data_AF-A0A564Z701-F1
#
_entry.id   AF-A0A564Z701-F1
#
_cell.length_a   1.000
_cell.length_b   1.000
_cell.length_c   1.000
_cell.angle_alpha   90.00
_cell.angle_beta   90.00
_cell.angle_gamma   90.00
#
_symmetry.space_group_name_H-M   'P 1'
#
loop_
_entity.id
_entity.type
_entity.pdbx_description
1 polymer ?
#
loop_
_entity_poly.entity_id
_entity_poly.type
_entity_poly.pdbx_seq_one_letter_code
_entity_poly.pdbx_strand_id
1 'polypeptide(L)'
;MKDELALMKQVKSELEKALKEMTTERDNLQSNIEEQSKSIVELKEKCANLETAVKESKNSDKRSKNDMNSRLIGPALPPWLLEEKKPDPNEIEKLNNTDPATLRTRVIDLEGKVHELKQLVTYREDVILRIYQEIQKKSSKLEASEVERSSLSAQVGILKKELNALRGSGRRSEVGYPPEIEIEIERLRGKRDREYQRRKRAEAEMDEMEAELNEMKEKVKKMEDELAEIANAPKPVIHAGDPVDKARIAELQTVVNQLRLDNESKRSELFDLRSRFEEKSAMLESLSNDIKAKERQVVDLTTELTNKSSQLEQTIKELESVRLRAIRGGVETERWQMDLNSVRTSNRFLSQQTNELRLRLTTTEEQLNEARKNLSVLKNRGGETSALNGHTDPELVKEVAELKSQLGNAKETITNLEGAESELSELKTKYDALIVQLKSVKQNTSVNNSTDSERLSQLLSDLKKEQESSAASAERVSQLTKQLAELETTLSETRQRLNGVMSENRRNDLEHAAGCQDAPISPPTKRARRSTRSSSNPTSQQLFSV
;
A
#
# COMPACT_ATOMS: atom_id res chain seq x y z
N MET A 1 -15.95 -16.58 60.58
CA MET A 1 -15.66 -15.24 61.14
C MET A 1 -14.32 -14.64 60.72
N LYS A 2 -13.14 -15.18 61.12
CA LYS A 2 -11.85 -14.56 60.71
C LYS A 2 -11.56 -14.67 59.20
N ASP A 3 -11.88 -15.80 58.58
CA ASP A 3 -11.63 -16.04 57.16
C ASP A 3 -12.61 -15.28 56.25
N GLU A 4 -13.88 -15.15 56.66
CA GLU A 4 -14.87 -14.32 55.96
C GLU A 4 -14.50 -12.83 55.99
N LEU A 5 -13.91 -12.35 57.11
CA LEU A 5 -13.44 -10.97 57.22
C LEU A 5 -12.24 -10.71 56.30
N ALA A 6 -11.36 -11.70 56.11
CA ALA A 6 -10.23 -11.61 55.19
C ALA A 6 -10.70 -11.56 53.73
N LEU A 7 -11.66 -12.42 53.36
CA LEU A 7 -12.28 -12.41 52.04
C LEU A 7 -13.00 -11.09 51.74
N MET A 8 -13.76 -10.54 52.70
CA MET A 8 -14.40 -9.23 52.52
C MET A 8 -13.39 -8.10 52.31
N LYS A 9 -12.25 -8.12 52.99
CA LYS A 9 -11.19 -7.11 52.80
C LYS A 9 -10.54 -7.22 51.43
N GLN A 10 -10.33 -8.44 50.93
CA GLN A 10 -9.81 -8.67 49.60
C GLN A 10 -10.78 -8.18 48.52
N VAL A 11 -12.05 -8.58 48.60
CA VAL A 11 -13.10 -8.12 47.66
C VAL A 11 -13.24 -6.61 47.68
N LYS A 12 -13.19 -5.98 48.87
CA LYS A 12 -13.20 -4.53 48.99
C LYS A 12 -12.01 -3.88 48.29
N SER A 13 -10.80 -4.43 48.45
CA SER A 13 -9.60 -3.93 47.78
C SER A 13 -9.68 -4.08 46.25
N GLU A 14 -10.24 -5.17 45.76
CA GLU A 14 -10.43 -5.41 44.33
C GLU A 14 -11.46 -4.45 43.73
N LEU A 15 -12.56 -4.19 44.45
CA LEU A 15 -13.57 -3.20 44.06
C LEU A 15 -13.01 -1.77 44.08
N GLU A 16 -12.23 -1.39 45.09
CA GLU A 16 -11.57 -0.08 45.15
C GLU A 16 -10.58 0.12 44.00
N LYS A 17 -9.89 -0.95 43.58
CA LYS A 17 -8.99 -0.92 42.42
C LYS A 17 -9.78 -0.75 41.12
N ALA A 18 -10.82 -1.55 40.90
CA ALA A 18 -11.67 -1.46 39.73
C ALA A 18 -12.35 -0.08 39.62
N LEU A 19 -12.79 0.49 40.74
CA LEU A 19 -13.42 1.81 40.77
C LEU A 19 -12.44 2.93 40.40
N LYS A 20 -11.18 2.82 40.83
CA LYS A 20 -10.11 3.76 40.39
C LYS A 20 -9.83 3.64 38.90
N GLU A 21 -9.71 2.43 38.37
CA GLU A 21 -9.48 2.18 36.93
C GLU A 21 -10.63 2.76 36.09
N MET A 22 -11.88 2.48 36.46
CA MET A 22 -13.07 3.04 35.80
C MET A 22 -13.13 4.58 35.87
N THR A 23 -12.68 5.17 36.98
CA THR A 23 -12.63 6.63 37.12
C THR A 23 -11.59 7.24 36.18
N THR A 24 -10.40 6.62 36.08
CA THR A 24 -9.37 7.07 35.14
C THR A 24 -9.79 6.91 33.69
N GLU A 25 -10.49 5.83 33.35
CA GLU A 25 -11.00 5.61 32.00
C GLU A 25 -12.07 6.64 31.61
N ARG A 26 -13.00 6.94 32.53
CA ARG A 26 -13.99 8.02 32.35
C ARG A 26 -13.31 9.37 32.10
N ASP A 27 -12.30 9.73 32.90
CA ASP A 27 -11.62 11.02 32.78
C ASP A 27 -10.85 11.14 31.46
N ASN A 28 -10.23 10.05 31.00
CA ASN A 28 -9.59 9.99 29.69
C ASN A 28 -10.61 10.13 28.54
N LEU A 29 -11.77 9.45 28.64
CA LEU A 29 -12.84 9.56 27.66
C LEU A 29 -13.41 10.98 27.60
N GLN A 30 -13.58 11.62 28.76
CA GLN A 30 -14.05 13.00 28.86
C GLN A 30 -13.07 13.97 28.18
N SER A 31 -11.77 13.83 28.44
CA SER A 31 -10.72 14.62 27.77
C SER A 31 -10.74 14.43 26.25
N ASN A 32 -10.89 13.19 25.77
CA ASN A 32 -10.96 12.90 24.34
C ASN A 32 -12.21 13.53 23.67
N ILE A 33 -13.36 13.52 24.35
CA ILE A 33 -14.60 14.15 23.86
C ILE A 33 -14.43 15.67 23.73
N GLU A 34 -13.77 16.31 24.71
CA GLU A 34 -13.50 17.75 24.69
C GLU A 34 -12.55 18.14 23.55
N GLU A 35 -11.51 17.34 23.30
CA GLU A 35 -10.56 17.55 22.20
C GLU A 35 -11.23 17.38 20.83
N GLN A 36 -12.04 16.31 20.67
CA GLN A 36 -12.82 16.11 19.45
C GLN A 36 -13.82 17.26 19.22
N SER A 37 -14.43 17.77 20.29
CA SER A 37 -15.36 18.91 20.19
C SER A 37 -14.67 20.18 19.69
N LYS A 38 -13.44 20.47 20.14
CA LYS A 38 -12.62 21.59 19.63
C LYS A 38 -12.29 21.40 18.14
N SER A 39 -11.83 20.21 17.74
CA SER A 39 -11.51 19.90 16.34
C SER A 39 -12.72 20.07 15.40
N ILE A 40 -13.92 19.68 15.86
CA ILE A 40 -15.16 19.87 15.11
C ILE A 40 -15.47 21.37 14.88
N VAL A 41 -15.20 22.23 15.87
CA VAL A 41 -15.41 23.68 15.74
C VAL A 41 -14.46 24.26 14.69
N GLU A 42 -13.18 23.90 14.73
CA GLU A 42 -12.19 24.36 13.75
C GLU A 42 -12.52 23.91 12.32
N LEU A 43 -12.97 22.66 12.15
CA LEU A 43 -13.38 22.13 10.85
C LEU A 43 -14.63 22.84 10.32
N LYS A 44 -15.58 23.18 11.19
CA LYS A 44 -16.75 23.99 10.80
C LYS A 44 -16.34 25.36 10.28
N GLU A 45 -15.36 26.00 10.89
CA GLU A 45 -14.83 27.29 10.45
C GLU A 45 -14.11 27.19 9.10
N LYS A 46 -13.25 26.17 8.91
CA LYS A 46 -12.59 25.89 7.62
C LYS A 46 -13.61 25.64 6.50
N CYS A 47 -14.66 24.87 6.76
CA CYS A 47 -15.74 24.63 5.81
C CYS A 47 -16.52 25.91 5.47
N ALA A 48 -16.79 26.77 6.46
CA ALA A 48 -17.44 28.06 6.23
C ALA A 48 -16.60 28.95 5.30
N ASN A 49 -15.28 28.98 5.50
CA ASN A 49 -14.36 29.76 4.67
C ASN A 49 -14.25 29.22 3.22
N LEU A 50 -14.31 27.90 3.05
CA LEU A 50 -14.36 27.29 1.72
C LEU A 50 -15.71 27.54 1.02
N GLU A 51 -16.83 27.51 1.74
CA GLU A 51 -18.14 27.86 1.18
C GLU A 51 -18.21 29.30 0.70
N THR A 52 -17.59 30.25 1.41
CA THR A 52 -17.50 31.64 0.98
C THR A 52 -16.66 31.77 -0.29
N ALA A 53 -15.50 31.11 -0.35
CA ALA A 53 -14.64 31.11 -1.53
C ALA A 53 -15.34 30.52 -2.77
N VAL A 54 -16.11 29.43 -2.62
CA VAL A 54 -16.87 28.81 -3.71
C VAL A 54 -18.03 29.70 -4.18
N LYS A 55 -18.70 30.42 -3.26
CA LYS A 55 -19.76 31.37 -3.64
C LYS A 55 -19.20 32.58 -4.39
N GLU A 56 -17.99 33.01 -4.05
CA GLU A 56 -17.26 34.06 -4.77
C GLU A 56 -16.84 33.59 -6.18
N SER A 57 -16.38 32.34 -6.34
CA SER A 57 -16.07 31.75 -7.65
C SER A 57 -17.30 31.54 -8.54
N LYS A 58 -18.47 31.19 -7.98
CA LYS A 58 -19.71 31.01 -8.78
C LYS A 58 -20.25 32.31 -9.37
N ASN A 59 -19.89 33.46 -8.84
CA ASN A 59 -20.28 34.75 -9.40
C ASN A 59 -19.42 35.16 -10.62
N SER A 60 -18.26 34.54 -10.84
CA SER A 60 -17.48 34.71 -12.07
C SER A 60 -17.91 33.79 -13.24
N ASP A 61 -18.68 32.73 -12.97
CA ASP A 61 -18.95 31.64 -13.93
C ASP A 61 -20.24 31.76 -14.77
N LYS A 62 -20.94 32.90 -14.75
CA LYS A 62 -22.17 33.09 -15.57
C LYS A 62 -21.93 33.17 -17.09
N ARG A 63 -20.70 32.98 -17.59
CA ARG A 63 -20.37 32.97 -19.04
C ARG A 63 -20.08 31.59 -19.65
N SER A 64 -20.06 30.50 -18.88
CA SER A 64 -19.52 29.20 -19.33
C SER A 64 -20.60 28.14 -19.60
N LYS A 65 -21.48 28.35 -20.59
CA LYS A 65 -22.37 27.27 -21.09
C LYS A 65 -21.87 26.59 -22.38
N ASN A 66 -20.76 27.05 -22.95
CA ASN A 66 -20.19 26.53 -24.22
C ASN A 66 -18.97 25.60 -24.04
N ASP A 67 -18.50 25.34 -22.83
CA ASP A 67 -17.18 24.72 -22.59
C ASP A 67 -17.12 23.18 -22.59
N MET A 68 -18.19 22.48 -22.96
CA MET A 68 -18.10 21.03 -23.16
C MET A 68 -17.41 20.66 -24.49
N ASN A 69 -17.30 21.60 -25.44
CA ASN A 69 -16.60 21.40 -26.71
C ASN A 69 -15.08 21.64 -26.63
N SER A 70 -14.58 22.35 -25.62
CA SER A 70 -13.14 22.62 -25.46
C SER A 70 -12.37 21.47 -24.79
N ARG A 71 -13.07 20.42 -24.34
CA ARG A 71 -12.49 19.24 -23.66
C ARG A 71 -12.34 18.00 -24.52
N LEU A 72 -12.91 17.97 -25.73
CA LEU A 72 -12.75 16.85 -26.65
C LEU A 72 -11.49 17.07 -27.50
N ILE A 73 -10.56 16.12 -27.45
CA ILE A 73 -9.33 16.17 -28.25
C ILE A 73 -9.69 15.81 -29.70
N GLY A 74 -9.76 16.82 -30.58
CA GLY A 74 -10.06 16.65 -32.00
C GLY A 74 -11.09 17.64 -32.55
N PRO A 75 -11.51 17.51 -33.82
CA PRO A 75 -12.54 18.34 -34.42
C PRO A 75 -13.86 18.20 -33.65
N ALA A 76 -14.57 19.33 -33.56
CA ALA A 76 -15.85 19.42 -32.86
C ALA A 76 -16.87 18.45 -33.46
N LEU A 77 -17.83 18.00 -32.65
CA LEU A 77 -18.93 17.17 -33.14
C LEU A 77 -19.76 17.97 -34.16
N PRO A 78 -20.22 17.34 -35.26
CA PRO A 78 -21.10 18.01 -36.21
C PRO A 78 -22.37 18.56 -35.53
N PRO A 79 -22.86 19.76 -35.90
CA PRO A 79 -24.00 20.41 -35.24
C PRO A 79 -25.26 19.55 -35.22
N TRP A 80 -25.50 18.77 -36.28
CA TRP A 80 -26.67 17.91 -36.40
C TRP A 80 -26.69 16.74 -35.40
N LEU A 81 -25.55 16.42 -34.79
CA LEU A 81 -25.43 15.41 -33.73
C LEU A 81 -25.66 15.99 -32.33
N LEU A 82 -25.51 17.31 -32.18
CA LEU A 82 -25.75 18.05 -30.94
C LEU A 82 -27.22 18.47 -30.78
N GLU A 83 -27.98 18.44 -31.87
CA GLU A 83 -29.43 18.66 -31.86
C GLU A 83 -30.12 17.42 -31.27
N GLU A 84 -30.48 17.43 -29.98
CA GLU A 84 -31.42 16.45 -29.39
C GLU A 84 -32.81 16.61 -30.04
N LYS A 85 -33.02 15.98 -31.19
CA LYS A 85 -34.36 15.80 -31.75
C LYS A 85 -34.99 14.62 -31.04
N LYS A 86 -36.02 14.89 -30.22
CA LYS A 86 -36.90 13.82 -29.70
C LYS A 86 -37.42 13.02 -30.90
N PRO A 87 -37.35 11.68 -30.88
CA PRO A 87 -37.88 10.87 -31.96
C PRO A 87 -39.38 11.18 -32.12
N ASP A 88 -39.78 11.62 -33.32
CA ASP A 88 -41.17 11.91 -33.63
C ASP A 88 -41.90 10.56 -33.82
N PRO A 89 -42.89 10.21 -32.97
CA PRO A 89 -43.59 8.94 -33.07
C PRO A 89 -44.32 8.75 -34.42
N ASN A 90 -44.57 9.83 -35.18
CA ASN A 90 -45.19 9.78 -36.51
C ASN A 90 -44.18 9.83 -37.67
N GLU A 91 -42.87 9.76 -37.40
CA GLU A 91 -41.84 9.86 -38.44
C GLU A 91 -41.94 8.71 -39.46
N ILE A 92 -42.28 7.50 -39.01
CA ILE A 92 -42.43 6.31 -39.86
C ILE A 92 -43.64 6.44 -40.80
N GLU A 93 -44.77 6.93 -40.31
CA GLU A 93 -45.96 7.18 -41.16
C GLU A 93 -45.73 8.30 -42.17
N LYS A 94 -44.97 9.35 -41.79
CA LYS A 94 -44.57 10.43 -42.71
C LYS A 94 -43.65 9.90 -43.81
N LEU A 95 -42.67 9.05 -43.47
CA LEU A 95 -41.77 8.43 -44.44
C LEU A 95 -42.50 7.51 -45.42
N ASN A 96 -43.50 6.74 -44.94
CA ASN A 96 -44.29 5.85 -45.80
C ASN A 96 -45.13 6.59 -46.85
N ASN A 97 -45.51 7.83 -46.57
CA ASN A 97 -46.30 8.68 -47.46
C ASN A 97 -45.44 9.66 -48.28
N THR A 98 -44.11 9.62 -48.14
CA THR A 98 -43.19 10.50 -48.87
C THR A 98 -42.93 9.96 -50.27
N ASP A 99 -42.80 10.85 -51.26
CA ASP A 99 -42.53 10.43 -52.63
C ASP A 99 -41.13 9.78 -52.77
N PRO A 100 -40.95 8.83 -53.72
CA PRO A 100 -39.68 8.12 -53.86
C PRO A 100 -38.47 8.99 -54.19
N ALA A 101 -38.63 10.19 -54.79
CA ALA A 101 -37.50 11.05 -55.11
C ALA A 101 -36.97 11.75 -53.85
N THR A 102 -37.86 12.26 -53.00
CA THR A 102 -37.49 12.84 -51.69
C THR A 102 -36.84 11.82 -50.76
N LEU A 103 -37.33 10.56 -50.75
CA LEU A 103 -36.70 9.48 -49.99
C LEU A 103 -35.27 9.19 -50.47
N ARG A 104 -35.01 9.18 -51.79
CA ARG A 104 -33.66 8.99 -52.33
C ARG A 104 -32.71 10.10 -51.92
N THR A 105 -33.14 11.35 -52.00
CA THR A 105 -32.34 12.51 -51.53
C THR A 105 -32.02 12.38 -50.05
N ARG A 106 -33.01 11.98 -49.23
CA ARG A 106 -32.80 11.79 -47.80
C ARG A 106 -31.83 10.65 -47.47
N VAL A 107 -31.86 9.56 -48.23
CA VAL A 107 -30.89 8.46 -48.11
C VAL A 107 -29.49 8.95 -48.44
N ILE A 108 -29.30 9.70 -49.52
CA ILE A 108 -28.00 10.28 -49.89
C ILE A 108 -27.46 11.20 -48.78
N ASP A 109 -28.31 12.05 -48.20
CA ASP A 109 -27.92 12.92 -47.08
C ASP A 109 -27.49 12.11 -45.84
N LEU A 110 -28.21 11.03 -45.53
CA LEU A 110 -27.89 10.15 -44.41
C LEU A 110 -26.60 9.36 -44.66
N GLU A 111 -26.38 8.87 -45.88
CA GLU A 111 -25.13 8.23 -46.29
C GLU A 111 -23.94 9.21 -46.16
N GLY A 112 -24.13 10.48 -46.54
CA GLY A 112 -23.14 11.53 -46.32
C GLY A 112 -22.80 11.75 -44.84
N LYS A 113 -23.83 11.80 -43.97
CA LYS A 113 -23.64 11.90 -42.51
C LYS A 113 -22.95 10.69 -41.92
N VAL A 114 -23.27 9.48 -42.39
CA VAL A 114 -22.59 8.24 -41.97
C VAL A 114 -21.12 8.27 -42.39
N HIS A 115 -20.81 8.80 -43.57
CA HIS A 115 -19.43 8.96 -44.02
C HIS A 115 -18.65 9.96 -43.15
N GLU A 116 -19.24 11.12 -42.82
CA GLU A 116 -18.65 12.11 -41.91
C GLU A 116 -18.36 11.51 -40.52
N LEU A 117 -19.29 10.72 -39.97
CA LEU A 117 -19.08 10.01 -38.71
C LEU A 117 -17.95 8.99 -38.79
N LYS A 118 -17.84 8.23 -39.88
CA LYS A 118 -16.75 7.26 -40.07
C LYS A 118 -15.40 7.96 -40.06
N GLN A 119 -15.25 9.07 -40.78
CA GLN A 119 -14.01 9.86 -40.77
C GLN A 119 -13.66 10.39 -39.37
N LEU A 120 -14.68 10.87 -38.63
CA LEU A 120 -14.48 11.38 -37.28
C LEU A 120 -14.05 10.28 -36.29
N VAL A 121 -14.63 9.09 -36.40
CA VAL A 121 -14.25 7.92 -35.60
C VAL A 121 -12.80 7.55 -35.88
N THR A 122 -12.42 7.38 -37.15
CA THR A 122 -11.03 7.04 -37.53
C THR A 122 -10.03 8.09 -37.03
N TYR A 123 -10.34 9.38 -37.19
CA TYR A 123 -9.47 10.44 -36.66
C TYR A 123 -9.30 10.35 -35.14
N ARG A 124 -10.38 10.10 -34.40
CA ARG A 124 -10.33 9.97 -32.94
C ARG A 124 -9.55 8.73 -32.51
N GLU A 125 -9.69 7.61 -33.22
CA GLU A 125 -8.89 6.40 -32.99
C GLU A 125 -7.39 6.68 -33.16
N ASP A 126 -7.00 7.38 -34.24
CA ASP A 126 -5.60 7.76 -34.47
C ASP A 126 -5.04 8.68 -33.38
N VAL A 127 -5.83 9.65 -32.93
CA VAL A 127 -5.46 10.55 -31.84
C VAL A 127 -5.30 9.78 -30.53
N ILE A 128 -6.23 8.87 -30.21
CA ILE A 128 -6.16 8.02 -29.03
C ILE A 128 -4.90 7.15 -29.08
N LEU A 129 -4.57 6.54 -30.22
CA LEU A 129 -3.36 5.76 -30.41
C LEU A 129 -2.10 6.59 -30.20
N ARG A 130 -2.06 7.82 -30.73
CA ARG A 130 -0.91 8.73 -30.54
C ARG A 130 -0.76 9.16 -29.08
N ILE A 131 -1.86 9.46 -28.39
CA ILE A 131 -1.86 9.77 -26.96
C ILE A 131 -1.36 8.56 -26.16
N TYR A 132 -1.84 7.36 -26.48
CA TYR A 132 -1.41 6.13 -25.84
C TYR A 132 0.10 5.89 -26.01
N GLN A 133 0.63 6.07 -27.21
CA GLN A 133 2.07 5.98 -27.48
C GLN A 133 2.88 7.03 -26.69
N GLU A 134 2.39 8.26 -26.59
CA GLU A 134 3.06 9.32 -25.82
C GLU A 134 3.02 9.05 -24.31
N ILE A 135 1.91 8.53 -23.79
CA ILE A 135 1.80 8.06 -22.39
C ILE A 135 2.81 6.95 -22.14
N GLN A 136 2.89 5.95 -23.04
CA GLN A 136 3.85 4.85 -22.90
C GLN A 136 5.29 5.36 -22.89
N LYS A 137 5.63 6.28 -23.79
CA LYS A 137 6.96 6.90 -23.87
C LYS A 137 7.31 7.68 -22.60
N LYS A 138 6.35 8.42 -22.04
CA LYS A 138 6.52 9.15 -20.77
C LYS A 138 6.65 8.20 -19.58
N SER A 139 5.88 7.11 -19.57
CA SER A 139 5.95 6.06 -18.54
C SER A 139 7.35 5.44 -18.49
N SER A 140 7.91 5.02 -19.63
CA SER A 140 9.28 4.46 -19.68
C SER A 140 10.36 5.47 -19.27
N LYS A 141 10.19 6.76 -19.58
CA LYS A 141 11.12 7.80 -19.12
C LYS A 141 11.04 8.03 -17.60
N LEU A 142 9.84 7.96 -17.04
CA LEU A 142 9.63 8.10 -15.61
C LEU A 142 10.29 6.94 -14.86
N GLU A 143 10.08 5.70 -15.31
CA GLU A 143 10.71 4.50 -14.74
C GLU A 143 12.25 4.60 -14.76
N ALA A 144 12.85 5.03 -15.88
CA ALA A 144 14.29 5.25 -15.96
C ALA A 144 14.79 6.31 -14.97
N SER A 145 14.02 7.39 -14.78
CA SER A 145 14.35 8.46 -13.82
C SER A 145 14.23 7.98 -12.36
N GLU A 146 13.29 7.07 -12.06
CA GLU A 146 13.13 6.47 -10.73
C GLU A 146 14.28 5.52 -10.38
N VAL A 147 14.76 4.76 -11.36
CA VAL A 147 15.97 3.92 -11.21
C VAL A 147 17.19 4.80 -10.94
N GLU A 148 17.38 5.88 -11.69
CA GLU A 148 18.48 6.83 -11.48
C GLU A 148 18.40 7.48 -10.08
N ARG A 149 17.21 7.93 -9.67
CA ARG A 149 16.98 8.48 -8.33
C ARG A 149 17.34 7.46 -7.23
N SER A 150 16.99 6.20 -7.42
CA SER A 150 17.29 5.13 -6.47
C SER A 150 18.80 4.85 -6.37
N SER A 151 19.49 4.85 -7.52
CA SER A 151 20.96 4.73 -7.59
C SER A 151 21.66 5.89 -6.88
N LEU A 152 21.24 7.14 -7.14
CA LEU A 152 21.77 8.32 -6.48
C LEU A 152 21.51 8.30 -4.96
N SER A 153 20.32 7.87 -4.54
CA SER A 153 19.99 7.70 -3.12
C SER A 153 20.91 6.67 -2.44
N ALA A 154 21.19 5.55 -3.10
CA ALA A 154 22.13 4.54 -2.61
C ALA A 154 23.56 5.12 -2.49
N GLN A 155 24.03 5.88 -3.49
CA GLN A 155 25.33 6.56 -3.45
C GLN A 155 25.41 7.54 -2.28
N VAL A 156 24.37 8.37 -2.06
CA VAL A 156 24.30 9.27 -0.90
C VAL A 156 24.33 8.50 0.42
N GLY A 157 23.68 7.33 0.48
CA GLY A 157 23.72 6.43 1.63
C GLY A 157 25.14 5.93 1.94
N ILE A 158 25.88 5.53 0.91
CA ILE A 158 27.29 5.12 1.04
C ILE A 158 28.14 6.28 1.53
N LEU A 159 28.05 7.44 0.89
CA LEU A 159 28.81 8.63 1.29
C LEU A 159 28.52 9.08 2.73
N LYS A 160 27.26 8.97 3.19
CA LYS A 160 26.91 9.22 4.60
C LYS A 160 27.56 8.22 5.54
N LYS A 161 27.60 6.93 5.18
CA LYS A 161 28.28 5.90 5.98
C LYS A 161 29.79 6.14 6.06
N GLU A 162 30.41 6.49 4.94
CA GLU A 162 31.84 6.84 4.88
C GLU A 162 32.14 8.10 5.71
N LEU A 163 31.32 9.15 5.59
CA LEU A 163 31.44 10.35 6.41
C LEU A 163 31.30 10.04 7.91
N ASN A 164 30.37 9.16 8.28
CA ASN A 164 30.20 8.71 9.66
C ASN A 164 31.37 7.84 10.14
N ALA A 165 31.95 7.00 9.28
CA ALA A 165 33.15 6.22 9.60
C ALA A 165 34.36 7.14 9.83
N LEU A 166 34.53 8.17 9.00
CA LEU A 166 35.55 9.20 9.19
C LEU A 166 35.34 10.00 10.48
N ARG A 167 34.09 10.30 10.86
CA ARG A 167 33.76 10.93 12.15
C ARG A 167 33.95 9.99 13.34
N GLY A 168 33.68 8.69 13.15
CA GLY A 168 33.82 7.64 14.17
C GLY A 168 35.28 7.26 14.45
N SER A 169 36.15 7.36 13.46
CA SER A 169 37.61 7.19 13.58
C SER A 169 38.25 8.19 14.58
N GLY A 170 37.61 9.34 14.81
CA GLY A 170 38.06 10.33 15.80
C GLY A 170 37.79 9.97 17.26
N ARG A 171 37.19 8.82 17.56
CA ARG A 171 36.93 8.39 18.94
C ARG A 171 37.35 6.94 19.14
N ARG A 172 38.37 6.77 19.99
CA ARG A 172 38.98 5.52 20.49
C ARG A 172 40.18 5.03 19.69
N SER A 173 41.26 5.81 19.70
CA SER A 173 42.58 5.21 19.86
C SER A 173 42.90 5.23 21.35
N GLU A 174 43.38 4.12 21.88
CA GLU A 174 43.72 3.87 23.29
C GLU A 174 44.99 4.62 23.77
N VAL A 175 45.43 5.59 22.96
CA VAL A 175 46.54 6.50 23.19
C VAL A 175 45.93 7.89 23.34
N GLY A 176 46.33 8.64 24.36
CA GLY A 176 45.81 9.96 24.69
C GLY A 176 45.73 10.92 23.49
N TYR A 177 44.99 12.02 23.68
CA TYR A 177 44.86 13.01 22.62
C TYR A 177 46.25 13.54 22.24
N PRO A 178 46.48 13.87 20.94
CA PRO A 178 47.68 14.58 20.53
C PRO A 178 48.00 15.75 21.47
N PRO A 179 49.27 16.00 21.83
CA PRO A 179 49.67 17.00 22.82
C PRO A 179 49.08 18.39 22.58
N GLU A 180 48.88 18.77 21.32
CA GLU A 180 48.28 20.03 20.92
C GLU A 180 46.82 20.15 21.35
N ILE A 181 46.07 19.04 21.30
CA ILE A 181 44.68 18.96 21.73
C ILE A 181 44.60 18.97 23.26
N GLU A 182 45.54 18.31 23.96
CA GLU A 182 45.60 18.37 25.43
C GLU A 182 45.91 19.78 25.94
N ILE A 183 46.85 20.49 25.29
CA ILE A 183 47.15 21.90 25.60
C ILE A 183 45.93 22.78 25.37
N GLU A 184 45.20 22.58 24.27
CA GLU A 184 44.01 23.37 23.97
C GLU A 184 42.86 23.07 24.93
N ILE A 185 42.68 21.82 25.36
CA ILE A 185 41.72 21.43 26.40
C ILE A 185 42.04 22.13 27.72
N GLU A 186 43.30 22.14 28.14
CA GLU A 186 43.71 22.77 29.39
C GLU A 186 43.57 24.30 29.33
N ARG A 187 43.86 24.90 28.18
CA ARG A 187 43.61 26.31 27.91
C ARG A 187 42.11 26.66 27.98
N LEU A 188 41.25 25.81 27.43
CA LEU A 188 39.80 25.99 27.48
C LEU A 188 39.23 25.79 28.89
N ARG A 189 39.79 24.87 29.69
CA ARG A 189 39.48 24.74 31.12
C ARG A 189 39.85 26.02 31.88
N GLY A 190 41.07 26.53 31.70
CA GLY A 190 41.49 27.79 32.31
C GLY A 190 40.62 28.99 31.90
N LYS A 191 40.14 29.05 30.65
CA LYS A 191 39.17 30.06 30.21
C LYS A 191 37.82 29.90 30.91
N ARG A 192 37.31 28.68 30.99
CA ARG A 192 36.04 28.36 31.67
C ARG A 192 36.09 28.76 33.14
N ASP A 193 37.19 28.47 33.83
CA ASP A 193 37.33 28.77 35.26
C ASP A 193 37.40 30.27 35.52
N ARG A 194 38.12 31.03 34.66
CA ARG A 194 38.12 32.50 34.74
C ARG A 194 36.74 33.08 34.48
N GLU A 195 36.01 32.53 33.53
CA GLU A 195 34.64 32.95 33.21
C GLU A 195 33.68 32.62 34.36
N TYR A 196 33.81 31.45 34.98
CA TYR A 196 33.08 31.09 36.19
C TYR A 196 33.35 32.09 37.33
N GLN A 197 34.61 32.46 37.57
CA GLN A 197 34.96 33.46 38.58
C GLN A 197 34.43 34.86 38.24
N ARG A 198 34.35 35.24 36.95
CA ARG A 198 33.69 36.49 36.54
C ARG A 198 32.20 36.45 36.83
N ARG A 199 31.51 35.38 36.46
CA ARG A 199 30.08 35.21 36.76
C ARG A 199 29.82 35.26 38.25
N LYS A 200 30.63 34.58 39.06
CA LYS A 200 30.51 34.61 40.51
C LYS A 200 30.69 36.01 41.11
N ARG A 201 31.59 36.83 40.55
CA ARG A 201 31.72 38.24 40.97
C ARG A 201 30.52 39.08 40.54
N ALA A 202 30.05 38.92 39.30
CA ALA A 202 28.87 39.63 38.82
C ALA A 202 27.60 39.23 39.59
N GLU A 203 27.46 37.96 39.98
CA GLU A 203 26.38 37.46 40.83
C GLU A 203 26.43 38.12 42.22
N ALA A 204 27.61 38.19 42.83
CA ALA A 204 27.80 38.90 44.11
C ALA A 204 27.50 40.42 44.00
N GLU A 205 27.90 41.06 42.89
CA GLU A 205 27.56 42.47 42.62
C GLU A 205 26.04 42.67 42.43
N MET A 206 25.34 41.72 41.79
CA MET A 206 23.88 41.77 41.70
C MET A 206 23.21 41.60 43.06
N ASP A 207 23.68 40.66 43.88
CA ASP A 207 23.16 40.47 45.24
C ASP A 207 23.35 41.75 46.10
N GLU A 208 24.50 42.43 45.95
CA GLU A 208 24.78 43.70 46.61
C GLU A 208 23.85 44.82 46.12
N MET A 209 23.66 44.95 44.79
CA MET A 209 22.69 45.89 44.22
C MET A 209 21.25 45.59 44.64
N GLU A 210 20.86 44.32 44.79
CA GLU A 210 19.55 43.94 45.33
C GLU A 210 19.39 44.34 46.80
N ALA A 211 20.45 44.22 47.61
CA ALA A 211 20.46 44.69 48.99
C ALA A 211 20.32 46.22 49.06
N GLU A 212 21.08 46.96 48.25
CA GLU A 212 20.97 48.42 48.14
C GLU A 212 19.58 48.87 47.67
N LEU A 213 18.99 48.16 46.69
CA LEU A 213 17.65 48.42 46.21
C LEU A 213 16.61 48.24 47.34
N ASN A 214 16.76 47.19 48.16
CA ASN A 214 15.87 46.96 49.29
C ASN A 214 16.04 48.04 50.38
N GLU A 215 17.27 48.49 50.65
CA GLU A 215 17.51 49.61 51.56
C GLU A 215 16.88 50.91 51.04
N MET A 216 17.00 51.17 49.74
CA MET A 216 16.37 52.33 49.10
C MET A 216 14.84 52.25 49.14
N LYS A 217 14.25 51.07 48.93
CA LYS A 217 12.80 50.88 49.10
C LYS A 217 12.36 51.18 50.54
N GLU A 218 13.10 50.73 51.54
CA GLU A 218 12.81 51.04 52.94
C GLU A 218 12.97 52.54 53.23
N LYS A 219 13.97 53.22 52.67
CA LYS A 219 14.12 54.69 52.77
C LYS A 219 12.95 55.42 52.10
N VAL A 220 12.54 55.00 50.91
CA VAL A 220 11.37 55.56 50.21
C VAL A 220 10.12 55.36 51.04
N LYS A 221 9.90 54.16 51.58
CA LYS A 221 8.76 53.87 52.46
C LYS A 221 8.75 54.76 53.70
N LYS A 222 9.90 54.97 54.35
CA LYS A 222 10.02 55.92 55.46
C LYS A 222 9.69 57.35 55.05
N MET A 223 10.18 57.81 53.90
CA MET A 223 9.83 59.13 53.38
C MET A 223 8.34 59.24 53.03
N GLU A 224 7.73 58.16 52.52
CA GLU A 224 6.28 58.10 52.27
C GLU A 224 5.48 58.15 53.57
N ASP A 225 5.93 57.46 54.62
CA ASP A 225 5.34 57.50 55.96
C ASP A 225 5.48 58.91 56.59
N GLU A 226 6.67 59.54 56.47
CA GLU A 226 6.92 60.93 56.90
C GLU A 226 6.06 61.94 56.10
N LEU A 227 5.92 61.74 54.78
CA LEU A 227 5.02 62.56 53.95
C LEU A 227 3.55 62.35 54.31
N ALA A 228 3.16 61.14 54.72
CA ALA A 228 1.81 60.86 55.22
C ALA A 228 1.57 61.56 56.57
N GLU A 229 2.57 61.65 57.45
CA GLU A 229 2.50 62.46 58.68
C GLU A 229 2.40 63.96 58.37
N ILE A 230 3.17 64.47 57.40
CA ILE A 230 3.08 65.86 56.94
C ILE A 230 1.72 66.16 56.30
N ALA A 231 1.15 65.21 55.55
CA ALA A 231 -0.19 65.34 54.96
C ALA A 231 -1.30 65.39 56.03
N ASN A 232 -1.07 64.80 57.20
CA ASN A 232 -1.95 64.85 58.38
C ASN A 232 -1.70 66.09 59.27
N ALA A 233 -0.70 66.92 58.97
CA ALA A 233 -0.50 68.20 59.65
C ALA A 233 -1.61 69.20 59.26
N PRO A 234 -1.97 70.16 60.15
CA PRO A 234 -2.98 71.17 59.84
C PRO A 234 -2.57 71.96 58.59
N LYS A 235 -3.40 71.89 57.54
CA LYS A 235 -3.13 72.57 56.27
C LYS A 235 -2.89 74.07 56.51
N PRO A 236 -1.79 74.65 55.99
CA PRO A 236 -1.58 76.09 56.07
C PRO A 236 -2.72 76.82 55.36
N VAL A 237 -3.16 77.92 55.96
CA VAL A 237 -4.23 78.78 55.44
C VAL A 237 -3.83 79.29 54.06
N ILE A 238 -4.48 78.74 53.03
CA ILE A 238 -4.33 79.17 51.65
C ILE A 238 -4.85 80.62 51.57
N HIS A 239 -3.93 81.56 51.46
CA HIS A 239 -4.26 82.95 51.15
C HIS A 239 -4.96 82.97 49.79
N ALA A 240 -5.99 83.80 49.63
CA ALA A 240 -6.78 83.89 48.41
C ALA A 240 -5.87 84.20 47.22
N GLY A 241 -5.48 83.14 46.50
CA GLY A 241 -4.54 83.23 45.37
C GLY A 241 -5.09 84.11 44.25
N ASP A 242 -4.16 84.78 43.57
CA ASP A 242 -4.39 85.63 42.42
C ASP A 242 -5.30 84.92 41.40
N PRO A 243 -6.36 85.57 40.87
CA PRO A 243 -7.23 84.98 39.84
C PRO A 243 -6.47 84.41 38.63
N VAL A 244 -5.28 84.93 38.30
CA VAL A 244 -4.43 84.39 37.23
C VAL A 244 -3.90 82.99 37.57
N ASP A 245 -3.45 82.78 38.80
CA ASP A 245 -2.97 81.48 39.25
C ASP A 245 -4.11 80.46 39.30
N LYS A 246 -5.32 80.88 39.69
CA LYS A 246 -6.51 80.02 39.65
C LYS A 246 -6.88 79.59 38.23
N ALA A 247 -6.78 80.50 37.25
CA ALA A 247 -7.02 80.16 35.85
C ALA A 247 -5.97 79.18 35.32
N ARG A 248 -4.69 79.41 35.61
CA ARG A 248 -3.59 78.50 35.22
C ARG A 248 -3.71 77.13 35.87
N ILE A 249 -4.13 77.06 37.14
CA ILE A 249 -4.40 75.79 37.82
C ILE A 249 -5.55 75.04 37.14
N ALA A 250 -6.64 75.73 36.75
CA ALA A 250 -7.76 75.11 36.06
C ALA A 250 -7.38 74.58 34.66
N GLU A 251 -6.56 75.31 33.91
CA GLU A 251 -6.01 74.85 32.63
C GLU A 251 -5.11 73.62 32.80
N LEU A 252 -4.17 73.66 33.77
CA LEU A 252 -3.31 72.51 34.07
C LEU A 252 -4.11 71.29 34.53
N GLN A 253 -5.17 71.49 35.33
CA GLN A 253 -6.08 70.41 35.72
C GLN A 253 -6.80 69.80 34.51
N THR A 254 -7.20 70.62 33.54
CA THR A 254 -7.82 70.15 32.30
C THR A 254 -6.84 69.31 31.47
N VAL A 255 -5.60 69.79 31.31
CA VAL A 255 -4.53 69.06 30.61
C VAL A 255 -4.21 67.72 31.32
N VAL A 256 -4.09 67.73 32.64
CA VAL A 256 -3.84 66.51 33.44
C VAL A 256 -4.97 65.50 33.28
N ASN A 257 -6.23 65.95 33.29
CA ASN A 257 -7.38 65.07 33.08
C ASN A 257 -7.38 64.48 31.67
N GLN A 258 -7.04 65.26 30.64
CA GLN A 258 -6.93 64.77 29.28
C GLN A 258 -5.80 63.73 29.13
N LEU A 259 -4.63 63.97 29.74
CA LEU A 259 -3.51 63.03 29.74
C LEU A 259 -3.83 61.73 30.50
N ARG A 260 -4.68 61.80 31.54
CA ARG A 260 -5.17 60.60 32.24
C ARG A 260 -6.08 59.76 31.35
N LEU A 261 -7.02 60.39 30.63
CA LEU A 261 -7.89 59.69 29.69
C LEU A 261 -7.10 59.06 28.52
N ASP A 262 -6.12 59.78 27.97
CA ASP A 262 -5.24 59.24 26.92
C ASP A 262 -4.39 58.05 27.40
N ASN A 263 -3.84 58.14 28.63
CA ASN A 263 -3.12 57.01 29.23
C ASN A 263 -4.02 55.79 29.45
N GLU A 264 -5.25 56.00 29.92
CA GLU A 264 -6.20 54.91 30.14
C GLU A 264 -6.57 54.24 28.80
N SER A 265 -6.81 55.04 27.76
CA SER A 265 -7.04 54.55 26.40
C SER A 265 -5.86 53.71 25.88
N LYS A 266 -4.63 54.20 26.02
CA LYS A 266 -3.43 53.48 25.58
C LYS A 266 -3.18 52.19 26.38
N ARG A 267 -3.48 52.19 27.68
CA ARG A 267 -3.42 50.99 28.53
C ARG A 267 -4.41 49.93 28.08
N SER A 268 -5.64 50.33 27.75
CA SER A 268 -6.65 49.43 27.19
C SER A 268 -6.18 48.83 25.86
N GLU A 269 -5.64 49.65 24.95
CA GLU A 269 -5.12 49.16 23.66
C GLU A 269 -3.94 48.20 23.84
N LEU A 270 -3.03 48.48 24.78
CA LEU A 270 -1.92 47.59 25.12
C LEU A 270 -2.40 46.24 25.67
N PHE A 271 -3.46 46.24 26.47
CA PHE A 271 -4.06 45.01 26.99
C PHE A 271 -4.63 44.16 25.85
N ASP A 272 -5.37 44.77 24.93
CA ASP A 272 -5.92 44.08 23.74
C ASP A 272 -4.82 43.51 22.84
N LEU A 273 -3.74 44.27 22.63
CA LEU A 273 -2.59 43.81 21.84
C LEU A 273 -1.86 42.64 22.50
N ARG A 274 -1.69 42.66 23.83
CA ARG A 274 -1.10 41.54 24.58
C ARG A 274 -1.95 40.28 24.47
N SER A 275 -3.27 40.43 24.65
CA SER A 275 -4.22 39.32 24.50
C SER A 275 -4.14 38.68 23.09
N ARG A 276 -4.14 39.49 22.03
CA ARG A 276 -3.96 39.01 20.65
C ARG A 276 -2.60 38.36 20.41
N PHE A 277 -1.55 38.84 21.06
CA PHE A 277 -0.22 38.26 20.95
C PHE A 277 -0.16 36.89 21.63
N GLU A 278 -0.76 36.73 22.81
CA GLU A 278 -0.87 35.44 23.50
C GLU A 278 -1.68 34.44 22.66
N GLU A 279 -2.81 34.85 22.09
CA GLU A 279 -3.62 34.01 21.19
C GLU A 279 -2.82 33.53 19.97
N LYS A 280 -2.09 34.44 19.31
CA LYS A 280 -1.24 34.07 18.17
C LYS A 280 -0.07 33.17 18.57
N SER A 281 0.49 33.37 19.75
CA SER A 281 1.58 32.54 20.27
C SER A 281 1.09 31.11 20.55
N ALA A 282 -0.09 30.96 21.15
CA ALA A 282 -0.72 29.66 21.35
C ALA A 282 -1.06 28.96 20.01
N MET A 283 -1.53 29.72 19.02
CA MET A 283 -1.79 29.18 17.68
C MET A 283 -0.50 28.69 17.00
N LEU A 284 0.61 29.42 17.14
CA LEU A 284 1.91 28.98 16.61
C LEU A 284 2.42 27.70 17.28
N GLU A 285 2.21 27.56 18.59
CA GLU A 285 2.58 26.35 19.32
C GLU A 285 1.75 25.14 18.87
N SER A 286 0.44 25.32 18.68
CA SER A 286 -0.44 24.29 18.10
C SER A 286 0.02 23.87 16.71
N LEU A 287 0.28 24.83 15.81
CA LEU A 287 0.80 24.54 14.46
C LEU A 287 2.16 23.83 14.50
N SER A 288 3.04 24.18 15.45
CA SER A 288 4.32 23.49 15.61
C SER A 288 4.14 22.02 16.01
N ASN A 289 3.17 21.73 16.88
CA ASN A 289 2.84 20.36 17.29
C ASN A 289 2.20 19.56 16.14
N ASP A 290 1.31 20.18 15.36
CA ASP A 290 0.74 19.58 14.16
C ASP A 290 1.81 19.23 13.12
N ILE A 291 2.79 20.12 12.90
CA ILE A 291 3.92 19.86 11.99
C ILE A 291 4.71 18.64 12.48
N LYS A 292 5.06 18.57 13.77
CA LYS A 292 5.78 17.41 14.34
C LYS A 292 4.99 16.11 14.19
N ALA A 293 3.67 16.14 14.37
CA ALA A 293 2.81 14.98 14.19
C ALA A 293 2.80 14.52 12.72
N LYS A 294 2.72 15.47 11.77
CA LYS A 294 2.79 15.18 10.33
C LYS A 294 4.15 14.66 9.90
N GLU A 295 5.25 15.17 10.45
CA GLU A 295 6.60 14.65 10.21
C GLU A 295 6.72 13.18 10.65
N ARG A 296 6.18 12.83 11.83
CA ARG A 296 6.14 11.42 12.28
C ARG A 296 5.32 10.54 11.33
N GLN A 297 4.13 11.00 10.92
CA GLN A 297 3.30 10.27 9.97
C GLN A 297 4.02 10.03 8.63
N VAL A 298 4.79 11.01 8.14
CA VAL A 298 5.59 10.86 6.91
C VAL A 298 6.70 9.83 7.09
N VAL A 299 7.37 9.81 8.25
CA VAL A 299 8.39 8.79 8.57
C VAL A 299 7.76 7.40 8.56
N ASP A 300 6.62 7.21 9.23
CA ASP A 300 5.95 5.91 9.30
C ASP A 300 5.54 5.42 7.90
N LEU A 301 4.90 6.27 7.09
CA LEU A 301 4.55 5.96 5.71
C LEU A 301 5.77 5.64 4.83
N THR A 302 6.90 6.33 5.06
CA THR A 302 8.15 6.04 4.36
C THR A 302 8.68 4.66 4.73
N THR A 303 8.63 4.28 6.01
CA THR A 303 9.05 2.94 6.44
C THR A 303 8.14 1.84 5.87
N GLU A 304 6.82 2.06 5.85
CA GLU A 304 5.88 1.12 5.25
C GLU A 304 6.15 0.94 3.75
N LEU A 305 6.38 2.04 3.03
CA LEU A 305 6.74 2.00 1.62
C LEU A 305 8.01 1.17 1.38
N THR A 306 9.07 1.40 2.16
CA THR A 306 10.32 0.62 2.03
C THR A 306 10.12 -0.87 2.30
N ASN A 307 9.28 -1.21 3.28
CA ASN A 307 8.95 -2.60 3.58
C ASN A 307 8.18 -3.25 2.42
N LYS A 308 7.18 -2.55 1.87
CA LYS A 308 6.41 -3.05 0.71
C LYS A 308 7.26 -3.20 -0.54
N SER A 309 8.18 -2.27 -0.81
CA SER A 309 9.15 -2.40 -1.90
C SER A 309 10.04 -3.64 -1.73
N SER A 310 10.53 -3.91 -0.51
CA SER A 310 11.34 -5.11 -0.27
C SER A 310 10.57 -6.42 -0.45
N GLN A 311 9.28 -6.45 -0.05
CA GLN A 311 8.39 -7.59 -0.28
C GLN A 311 8.15 -7.83 -1.78
N LEU A 312 7.96 -6.75 -2.56
CA LEU A 312 7.82 -6.84 -4.01
C LEU A 312 9.09 -7.39 -4.67
N GLU A 313 10.28 -6.94 -4.28
CA GLU A 313 11.53 -7.48 -4.80
C GLU A 313 11.69 -8.99 -4.51
N GLN A 314 11.28 -9.43 -3.32
CA GLN A 314 11.33 -10.85 -2.96
C GLN A 314 10.37 -11.70 -3.80
N THR A 315 9.13 -11.23 -3.97
CA THR A 315 8.13 -11.95 -4.80
C THR A 315 8.52 -12.01 -6.28
N ILE A 316 9.18 -10.97 -6.80
CA ILE A 316 9.75 -10.98 -8.17
C ILE A 316 10.81 -12.09 -8.30
N LYS A 317 11.73 -12.21 -7.34
CA LYS A 317 12.76 -13.28 -7.36
C LYS A 317 12.15 -14.68 -7.30
N GLU A 318 11.10 -14.85 -6.50
CA GLU A 318 10.37 -16.12 -6.42
C GLU A 318 9.66 -16.45 -7.72
N LEU A 319 9.03 -15.47 -8.36
CA LEU A 319 8.38 -15.62 -9.66
C LEU A 319 9.38 -15.99 -10.76
N GLU A 320 10.57 -15.38 -10.77
CA GLU A 320 11.65 -15.73 -11.71
C GLU A 320 12.14 -17.16 -11.51
N SER A 321 12.30 -17.60 -10.26
CA SER A 321 12.64 -19.00 -9.93
C SER A 321 11.60 -19.99 -10.45
N VAL A 322 10.30 -19.69 -10.27
CA VAL A 322 9.20 -20.50 -10.79
C VAL A 322 9.21 -20.53 -12.32
N ARG A 323 9.40 -19.37 -12.96
CA ARG A 323 9.50 -19.26 -14.43
C ARG A 323 10.64 -20.13 -14.98
N LEU A 324 11.83 -20.09 -14.37
CA LEU A 324 12.97 -20.90 -14.78
C LEU A 324 12.69 -22.41 -14.63
N ARG A 325 11.99 -22.82 -13.56
CA ARG A 325 11.57 -24.20 -13.37
C ARG A 325 10.58 -24.65 -14.44
N ALA A 326 9.60 -23.81 -14.77
CA ALA A 326 8.63 -24.09 -15.82
C ALA A 326 9.30 -24.24 -17.21
N ILE A 327 10.26 -23.37 -17.53
CA ILE A 327 11.05 -23.48 -18.77
C ILE A 327 11.80 -24.81 -18.82
N ARG A 328 12.48 -25.19 -17.72
CA ARG A 328 13.19 -26.47 -17.64
C ARG A 328 12.27 -27.66 -17.81
N GLY A 329 11.11 -27.66 -17.15
CA GLY A 329 10.10 -28.69 -17.31
C GLY A 329 9.58 -28.78 -18.74
N GLY A 330 9.38 -27.65 -19.42
CA GLY A 330 9.01 -27.59 -20.84
C GLY A 330 10.03 -28.31 -21.74
N VAL A 331 11.31 -27.99 -21.58
CA VAL A 331 12.40 -28.65 -22.35
C VAL A 331 12.44 -30.16 -22.10
N GLU A 332 12.24 -30.59 -20.85
CA GLU A 332 12.16 -32.02 -20.51
C GLU A 332 10.97 -32.70 -21.18
N THR A 333 9.78 -32.06 -21.19
CA THR A 333 8.60 -32.62 -21.87
C THR A 333 8.79 -32.73 -23.37
N GLU A 334 9.42 -31.76 -24.03
CA GLU A 334 9.75 -31.81 -25.45
C GLU A 334 10.72 -32.97 -25.76
N ARG A 335 11.75 -33.15 -24.91
CA ARG A 335 12.69 -34.27 -25.02
C ARG A 335 11.97 -35.61 -24.90
N TRP A 336 11.10 -35.78 -23.91
CA TRP A 336 10.34 -37.02 -23.71
C TRP A 336 9.39 -37.29 -24.86
N GLN A 337 8.78 -36.25 -25.43
CA GLN A 337 7.92 -36.36 -26.61
C GLN A 337 8.72 -36.82 -27.84
N MET A 338 9.94 -36.32 -28.02
CA MET A 338 10.83 -36.75 -29.11
C MET A 338 11.26 -38.21 -28.94
N ASP A 339 11.67 -38.62 -27.74
CA ASP A 339 12.01 -40.01 -27.41
C ASP A 339 10.81 -40.95 -27.67
N LEU A 340 9.61 -40.57 -27.25
CA LEU A 340 8.39 -41.33 -27.48
C LEU A 340 8.07 -41.50 -28.97
N ASN A 341 8.24 -40.44 -29.77
CA ASN A 341 8.03 -40.50 -31.21
C ASN A 341 9.07 -41.40 -31.91
N SER A 342 10.32 -41.37 -31.47
CA SER A 342 11.37 -42.28 -31.94
C SER A 342 11.00 -43.74 -31.66
N VAL A 343 10.61 -44.07 -30.42
CA VAL A 343 10.18 -45.42 -30.03
C VAL A 343 8.97 -45.88 -30.84
N ARG A 344 7.96 -45.03 -31.05
CA ARG A 344 6.79 -45.35 -31.88
C ARG A 344 7.19 -45.69 -33.32
N THR A 345 8.13 -44.94 -33.89
CA THR A 345 8.64 -45.15 -35.25
C THR A 345 9.40 -46.47 -35.35
N SER A 346 10.28 -46.75 -34.39
CA SER A 346 11.00 -48.04 -34.29
C SER A 346 10.03 -49.23 -34.12
N ASN A 347 9.02 -49.10 -33.26
CA ASN A 347 8.03 -50.16 -33.04
C ASN A 347 7.21 -50.45 -34.31
N ARG A 348 6.84 -49.40 -35.08
CA ARG A 348 6.17 -49.56 -36.38
C ARG A 348 7.03 -50.34 -37.37
N PHE A 349 8.33 -50.04 -37.43
CA PHE A 349 9.28 -50.75 -38.28
C PHE A 349 9.45 -52.23 -37.86
N LEU A 350 9.64 -52.51 -36.57
CA LEU A 350 9.73 -53.88 -36.04
C LEU A 350 8.44 -54.68 -36.29
N SER A 351 7.28 -54.03 -36.15
CA SER A 351 5.99 -54.66 -36.47
C SER A 351 5.89 -55.02 -37.95
N GLN A 352 6.38 -54.18 -38.86
CA GLN A 352 6.44 -54.48 -40.29
C GLN A 352 7.36 -55.68 -40.57
N GLN A 353 8.58 -55.70 -40.01
CA GLN A 353 9.49 -56.83 -40.13
C GLN A 353 8.90 -58.13 -39.59
N THR A 354 8.21 -58.07 -38.45
CA THR A 354 7.55 -59.24 -37.86
C THR A 354 6.47 -59.80 -38.78
N ASN A 355 5.67 -58.93 -39.40
CA ASN A 355 4.65 -59.35 -40.35
C ASN A 355 5.25 -59.95 -41.63
N GLU A 356 6.35 -59.39 -42.12
CA GLU A 356 7.08 -59.95 -43.27
C GLU A 356 7.65 -61.34 -42.95
N LEU A 357 8.27 -61.52 -41.78
CA LEU A 357 8.78 -62.81 -41.34
C LEU A 357 7.68 -63.85 -41.18
N ARG A 358 6.52 -63.45 -40.62
CA ARG A 358 5.34 -64.35 -40.55
C ARG A 358 4.90 -64.80 -41.94
N LEU A 359 4.86 -63.89 -42.92
CA LEU A 359 4.48 -64.24 -44.30
C LEU A 359 5.49 -65.19 -44.96
N ARG A 360 6.78 -64.97 -44.73
CA ARG A 360 7.85 -65.88 -45.17
C ARG A 360 7.73 -67.25 -44.51
N LEU A 361 7.44 -67.30 -43.21
CA LEU A 361 7.24 -68.55 -42.49
C LEU A 361 6.06 -69.33 -43.09
N THR A 362 4.91 -68.70 -43.28
CA THR A 362 3.73 -69.35 -43.88
C THR A 362 4.02 -69.90 -45.27
N THR A 363 4.75 -69.15 -46.12
CA THR A 363 5.10 -69.65 -47.47
C THR A 363 6.10 -70.82 -47.41
N THR A 364 7.07 -70.79 -46.50
CA THR A 364 7.98 -71.93 -46.29
C THR A 364 7.28 -73.17 -45.73
N GLU A 365 6.29 -73.00 -44.84
CA GLU A 365 5.47 -74.10 -44.32
C GLU A 365 4.63 -74.75 -45.43
N GLU A 366 4.06 -73.96 -46.34
CA GLU A 366 3.35 -74.46 -47.52
C GLU A 366 4.29 -75.26 -48.44
N GLN A 367 5.48 -74.74 -48.74
CA GLN A 367 6.50 -75.43 -49.55
C GLN A 367 6.94 -76.75 -48.91
N LEU A 368 7.15 -76.76 -47.58
CA LEU A 368 7.52 -77.96 -46.83
C LEU A 368 6.41 -79.02 -46.88
N ASN A 369 5.15 -78.61 -46.72
CA ASN A 369 4.01 -79.51 -46.81
C ASN A 369 3.88 -80.13 -48.21
N GLU A 370 4.15 -79.36 -49.26
CA GLU A 370 4.17 -79.86 -50.64
C GLU A 370 5.33 -80.85 -50.86
N ALA A 371 6.54 -80.53 -50.39
CA ALA A 371 7.67 -81.44 -50.43
C ALA A 371 7.39 -82.76 -49.68
N ARG A 372 6.74 -82.69 -48.51
CA ARG A 372 6.29 -83.88 -47.74
C ARG A 372 5.28 -84.72 -48.52
N LYS A 373 4.32 -84.09 -49.20
CA LYS A 373 3.38 -84.82 -50.09
C LYS A 373 4.15 -85.53 -51.21
N ASN A 374 5.06 -84.84 -51.88
CA ASN A 374 5.88 -85.41 -52.97
C ASN A 374 6.73 -86.60 -52.48
N LEU A 375 7.34 -86.51 -51.31
CA LEU A 375 8.07 -87.62 -50.68
C LEU A 375 7.15 -88.79 -50.32
N SER A 376 5.93 -88.54 -49.85
CA SER A 376 4.96 -89.61 -49.59
C SER A 376 4.55 -90.35 -50.87
N VAL A 377 4.43 -89.64 -51.99
CA VAL A 377 4.15 -90.21 -53.31
C VAL A 377 5.33 -91.07 -53.79
N LEU A 378 6.57 -90.60 -53.62
CA LEU A 378 7.78 -91.36 -53.93
C LEU A 378 7.92 -92.60 -53.03
N LYS A 379 7.63 -92.48 -51.73
CA LYS A 379 7.64 -93.60 -50.78
C LYS A 379 6.62 -94.68 -51.14
N ASN A 380 5.46 -94.28 -51.67
CA ASN A 380 4.45 -95.22 -52.17
C ASN A 380 4.81 -95.82 -53.55
N ARG A 381 5.88 -95.35 -54.21
CA ARG A 381 6.36 -95.81 -55.53
C ARG A 381 7.66 -96.62 -55.45
N GLY A 382 8.38 -96.58 -54.32
CA GLY A 382 9.71 -97.18 -54.14
C GLY A 382 9.71 -98.50 -53.37
N GLY A 383 8.79 -99.40 -53.71
CA GLY A 383 8.75 -100.76 -53.17
C GLY A 383 9.40 -101.78 -54.10
N GLU A 384 10.64 -101.58 -54.56
CA GLU A 384 11.41 -102.64 -55.21
C GLU A 384 12.91 -102.31 -55.28
N THR A 385 13.71 -103.32 -54.94
CA THR A 385 15.17 -103.54 -55.13
C THR A 385 16.11 -103.38 -53.94
N SER A 386 17.00 -104.37 -53.90
CA SER A 386 17.70 -104.99 -52.79
C SER A 386 19.18 -104.59 -52.72
N ALA A 387 19.78 -104.95 -51.59
CA ALA A 387 21.20 -104.93 -51.22
C ALA A 387 22.19 -105.54 -52.25
N LEU A 388 23.45 -105.10 -52.23
CA LEU A 388 24.64 -105.89 -51.83
C LEU A 388 25.99 -105.16 -52.05
N ASN A 389 26.98 -105.60 -51.26
CA ASN A 389 28.31 -105.06 -50.97
C ASN A 389 29.31 -104.83 -52.12
N GLY A 390 30.16 -103.80 -51.93
CA GLY A 390 31.62 -103.98 -51.80
C GLY A 390 32.48 -103.82 -53.06
N HIS A 391 32.99 -102.61 -53.31
CA HIS A 391 34.23 -102.35 -54.05
C HIS A 391 34.85 -101.02 -53.55
N THR A 392 36.18 -100.96 -53.45
CA THR A 392 36.97 -99.84 -52.91
C THR A 392 36.50 -98.49 -53.43
N ASP A 393 36.08 -97.62 -52.50
CA ASP A 393 35.01 -96.68 -52.77
C ASP A 393 35.48 -95.25 -53.13
N PRO A 394 35.12 -94.68 -54.29
CA PRO A 394 35.21 -93.23 -54.52
C PRO A 394 34.33 -92.41 -53.56
N GLU A 395 33.44 -93.06 -52.81
CA GLU A 395 32.64 -92.50 -51.72
C GLU A 395 33.49 -92.15 -50.48
N LEU A 396 34.60 -92.85 -50.20
CA LEU A 396 35.54 -92.49 -49.13
C LEU A 396 36.35 -91.21 -49.45
N VAL A 397 36.67 -90.98 -50.73
CA VAL A 397 37.32 -89.74 -51.18
C VAL A 397 36.32 -88.57 -51.15
N LYS A 398 35.06 -88.82 -51.49
CA LYS A 398 33.96 -87.87 -51.28
C LYS A 398 33.70 -87.60 -49.81
N GLU A 399 33.65 -88.61 -48.94
CA GLU A 399 33.51 -88.44 -47.49
C GLU A 399 34.68 -87.66 -46.90
N VAL A 400 35.92 -87.90 -47.33
CA VAL A 400 37.07 -87.11 -46.87
C VAL A 400 36.98 -85.66 -47.38
N ALA A 401 36.45 -85.41 -48.58
CA ALA A 401 36.19 -84.07 -49.09
C ALA A 401 35.01 -83.39 -48.37
N GLU A 402 33.96 -84.15 -48.05
CA GLU A 402 32.78 -83.75 -47.28
C GLU A 402 33.19 -83.40 -45.85
N LEU A 403 34.02 -84.22 -45.20
CA LEU A 403 34.57 -84.00 -43.87
C LEU A 403 35.53 -82.80 -43.85
N LYS A 404 36.31 -82.56 -44.93
CA LYS A 404 37.11 -81.34 -45.07
C LYS A 404 36.23 -80.09 -45.24
N SER A 405 35.16 -80.19 -46.02
CA SER A 405 34.18 -79.12 -46.19
C SER A 405 33.46 -78.82 -44.86
N GLN A 406 33.00 -79.85 -44.16
CA GLN A 406 32.40 -79.76 -42.84
C GLN A 406 33.38 -79.20 -41.80
N LEU A 407 34.66 -79.55 -41.86
CA LEU A 407 35.70 -78.97 -41.00
C LEU A 407 35.95 -77.48 -41.32
N GLY A 408 35.89 -77.09 -42.60
CA GLY A 408 35.96 -75.68 -43.01
C GLY A 408 34.78 -74.87 -42.47
N ASN A 409 33.57 -75.40 -42.65
CA ASN A 409 32.35 -74.79 -42.12
C ASN A 409 32.37 -74.74 -40.58
N ALA A 410 32.87 -75.80 -39.92
CA ALA A 410 33.03 -75.83 -38.47
C ALA A 410 33.99 -74.73 -37.97
N LYS A 411 35.11 -74.51 -38.68
CA LYS A 411 36.05 -73.43 -38.35
C LYS A 411 35.41 -72.05 -38.50
N GLU A 412 34.66 -71.84 -39.58
CA GLU A 412 33.94 -70.57 -39.81
C GLU A 412 32.85 -70.34 -38.75
N THR A 413 32.14 -71.39 -38.34
CA THR A 413 31.19 -71.28 -37.22
C THR A 413 31.87 -70.97 -35.90
N ILE A 414 33.06 -71.51 -35.63
CA ILE A 414 33.82 -71.19 -34.42
C ILE A 414 34.24 -69.72 -34.42
N THR A 415 34.75 -69.19 -35.54
CA THR A 415 35.11 -67.77 -35.62
C THR A 415 33.92 -66.84 -35.45
N ASN A 416 32.73 -67.22 -35.95
CA ASN A 416 31.51 -66.45 -35.74
C ASN A 416 31.03 -66.51 -34.27
N LEU A 417 31.21 -67.64 -33.59
CA LEU A 417 30.89 -67.79 -32.17
C LEU A 417 31.85 -66.99 -31.28
N GLU A 418 33.14 -66.96 -31.59
CA GLU A 418 34.13 -66.13 -30.90
C GLU A 418 33.82 -64.63 -31.05
N GLY A 419 33.38 -64.21 -32.25
CA GLY A 419 32.88 -62.85 -32.48
C GLY A 419 31.65 -62.51 -31.62
N ALA A 420 30.68 -63.43 -31.55
CA ALA A 420 29.49 -63.28 -30.73
C ALA A 420 29.82 -63.23 -29.22
N GLU A 421 30.81 -63.98 -28.74
CA GLU A 421 31.28 -63.90 -27.35
C GLU A 421 31.87 -62.52 -27.01
N SER A 422 32.61 -61.91 -27.95
CA SER A 422 33.14 -60.55 -27.78
C SER A 422 32.01 -59.53 -27.66
N GLU A 423 31.00 -59.61 -28.53
CA GLU A 423 29.82 -58.73 -28.48
C GLU A 423 29.04 -58.91 -27.18
N LEU A 424 28.92 -60.14 -26.69
CA LEU A 424 28.23 -60.47 -25.43
C LEU A 424 28.99 -59.89 -24.22
N SER A 425 30.32 -59.93 -24.23
CA SER A 425 31.18 -59.30 -23.23
C SER A 425 31.01 -57.78 -23.20
N GLU A 426 30.99 -57.14 -24.37
CA GLU A 426 30.71 -55.69 -24.46
C GLU A 426 29.30 -55.33 -23.98
N LEU A 427 28.31 -56.16 -24.30
CA LEU A 427 26.94 -55.92 -23.85
C LEU A 427 26.81 -56.06 -22.33
N LYS A 428 27.54 -57.03 -21.75
CA LYS A 428 27.60 -57.24 -20.30
C LYS A 428 28.21 -56.05 -19.57
N THR A 429 29.31 -55.48 -20.08
CA THR A 429 29.90 -54.27 -19.49
C THR A 429 28.99 -53.05 -19.62
N LYS A 430 28.28 -52.88 -20.74
CA LYS A 430 27.26 -51.83 -20.91
C LYS A 430 26.09 -52.01 -19.93
N TYR A 431 25.64 -53.25 -19.72
CA TYR A 431 24.59 -53.58 -18.76
C TYR A 431 25.00 -53.27 -17.32
N ASP A 432 26.22 -53.63 -16.92
CA ASP A 432 26.76 -53.33 -15.59
C ASP A 432 26.86 -51.81 -15.35
N ALA A 433 27.29 -51.04 -16.37
CA ALA A 433 27.32 -49.58 -16.29
C ALA A 433 25.91 -48.97 -16.11
N LEU A 434 24.91 -49.49 -16.83
CA LEU A 434 23.51 -49.09 -16.70
C LEU A 434 22.95 -49.39 -15.30
N ILE A 435 23.31 -50.51 -14.69
CA ILE A 435 22.92 -50.83 -13.31
C ILE A 435 23.46 -49.79 -12.31
N VAL A 436 24.71 -49.37 -12.49
CA VAL A 436 25.33 -48.35 -11.61
C VAL A 436 24.62 -47.01 -11.76
N GLN A 437 24.32 -46.59 -12.99
CA GLN A 437 23.56 -45.36 -13.25
C GLN A 437 22.14 -45.42 -12.64
N LEU A 438 21.45 -46.55 -12.78
CA LEU A 438 20.11 -46.74 -12.21
C LEU A 438 20.13 -46.62 -10.68
N LYS A 439 21.15 -47.19 -10.02
CA LYS A 439 21.32 -47.08 -8.56
C LYS A 439 21.55 -45.63 -8.14
N SER A 440 22.39 -44.88 -8.86
CA SER A 440 22.64 -43.46 -8.58
C SER A 440 21.38 -42.61 -8.73
N VAL A 441 20.62 -42.79 -9.82
CA VAL A 441 19.36 -42.07 -10.04
C VAL A 441 18.35 -42.36 -8.95
N LYS A 442 18.20 -43.64 -8.55
CA LYS A 442 17.29 -44.07 -7.48
C LYS A 442 17.65 -43.45 -6.13
N GLN A 443 18.94 -43.33 -5.82
CA GLN A 443 19.39 -42.71 -4.58
C GLN A 443 19.11 -41.20 -4.58
N ASN A 444 19.38 -40.50 -5.69
CA ASN A 444 19.10 -39.06 -5.81
C ASN A 444 17.60 -38.75 -5.75
N THR A 445 16.74 -39.57 -6.37
CA THR A 445 15.28 -39.39 -6.26
C THR A 445 14.78 -39.61 -4.83
N SER A 446 15.34 -40.59 -4.11
CA SER A 446 14.97 -40.82 -2.71
C SER A 446 15.30 -39.64 -1.80
N VAL A 447 16.47 -39.01 -1.98
CA VAL A 447 16.88 -37.84 -1.18
C VAL A 447 16.00 -36.63 -1.49
N ASN A 448 15.74 -36.36 -2.77
CA ASN A 448 14.90 -35.23 -3.18
C ASN A 448 13.46 -35.36 -2.68
N ASN A 449 12.89 -36.58 -2.73
CA ASN A 449 11.55 -36.83 -2.22
C ASN A 449 11.44 -36.61 -0.70
N SER A 450 12.50 -36.93 0.05
CA SER A 450 12.55 -36.65 1.50
C SER A 450 12.52 -35.15 1.78
N THR A 451 13.36 -34.39 1.09
CA THR A 451 13.44 -32.93 1.28
C THR A 451 12.15 -32.21 0.84
N ASP A 452 11.52 -32.70 -0.24
CA ASP A 452 10.25 -32.15 -0.72
C ASP A 452 9.10 -32.48 0.26
N SER A 453 9.10 -33.68 0.86
CA SER A 453 8.13 -34.07 1.88
C SER A 453 8.25 -33.23 3.16
N GLU A 454 9.47 -32.93 3.60
CA GLU A 454 9.73 -32.04 4.75
C GLU A 454 9.26 -30.61 4.46
N ARG A 455 9.56 -30.10 3.26
CA ARG A 455 9.11 -28.77 2.82
C ARG A 455 7.60 -28.67 2.70
N LEU A 456 6.94 -29.70 2.16
CA LEU A 456 5.47 -29.77 2.10
C LEU A 456 4.84 -29.77 3.49
N SER A 457 5.42 -30.52 4.43
CA SER A 457 4.95 -30.57 5.81
C SER A 457 5.07 -29.20 6.50
N GLN A 458 6.16 -28.48 6.25
CA GLN A 458 6.37 -27.13 6.75
C GLN A 458 5.33 -26.15 6.15
N LEU A 459 5.12 -26.17 4.84
CA LEU A 459 4.14 -25.32 4.17
C LEU A 459 2.70 -25.59 4.66
N LEU A 460 2.34 -26.85 4.91
CA LEU A 460 1.05 -27.20 5.50
C LEU A 460 0.89 -26.66 6.93
N SER A 461 1.96 -26.70 7.73
CA SER A 461 1.95 -26.11 9.08
C SER A 461 1.76 -24.60 9.04
N ASP A 462 2.41 -23.91 8.10
CA ASP A 462 2.34 -22.46 8.00
C ASP A 462 0.97 -22.02 7.45
N LEU A 463 0.43 -22.74 6.46
CA LEU A 463 -0.94 -22.53 5.97
C LEU A 463 -1.98 -22.68 7.10
N LYS A 464 -1.82 -23.68 7.97
CA LYS A 464 -2.72 -23.88 9.11
C LYS A 464 -2.69 -22.70 10.08
N LYS A 465 -1.50 -22.18 10.41
CA LYS A 465 -1.35 -20.99 11.26
C LYS A 465 -1.98 -19.76 10.63
N GLU A 466 -1.84 -19.59 9.32
CA GLU A 466 -2.43 -18.47 8.60
C GLU A 466 -3.96 -18.57 8.56
N GLN A 467 -4.52 -19.78 8.41
CA GLN A 467 -5.96 -20.03 8.50
C GLN A 467 -6.50 -19.67 9.90
N GLU A 468 -5.79 -20.05 10.97
CA GLU A 468 -6.16 -19.70 12.35
C GLU A 468 -6.13 -18.18 12.58
N SER A 469 -5.08 -17.49 12.09
CA SER A 469 -4.98 -16.03 12.16
C SER A 469 -6.09 -15.33 11.37
N SER A 470 -6.41 -15.84 10.17
CA SER A 470 -7.50 -15.31 9.34
C SER A 470 -8.87 -15.51 10.01
N ALA A 471 -9.09 -16.64 10.67
CA ALA A 471 -10.33 -16.90 11.41
C ALA A 471 -10.49 -15.93 12.58
N ALA A 472 -9.41 -15.69 13.35
CA ALA A 472 -9.42 -14.71 14.44
C ALA A 472 -9.70 -13.28 13.94
N SER A 473 -9.14 -12.90 12.78
CA SER A 473 -9.45 -11.62 12.15
C SER A 473 -10.91 -11.52 11.72
N ALA A 474 -11.47 -12.58 11.12
CA ALA A 474 -12.87 -12.62 10.72
C ALA A 474 -13.82 -12.50 11.93
N GLU A 475 -13.47 -13.13 13.05
CA GLU A 475 -14.23 -13.02 14.30
C GLU A 475 -14.19 -11.59 14.86
N ARG A 476 -13.03 -10.92 14.82
CA ARG A 476 -12.91 -9.51 15.22
C ARG A 476 -13.77 -8.60 14.33
N VAL A 477 -13.80 -8.82 13.02
CA VAL A 477 -14.69 -8.08 12.10
C VAL A 477 -16.16 -8.32 12.44
N SER A 478 -16.55 -9.56 12.77
CA SER A 478 -17.91 -9.87 13.20
C SER A 478 -18.31 -9.13 14.48
N GLN A 479 -17.40 -9.06 15.46
CA GLN A 479 -17.63 -8.32 16.71
C GLN A 479 -17.77 -6.81 16.46
N LEU A 480 -16.88 -6.21 15.67
CA LEU A 480 -16.96 -4.78 15.30
C LEU A 480 -18.25 -4.48 14.53
N THR A 481 -18.70 -5.39 13.68
CA THR A 481 -19.98 -5.26 12.95
C THR A 481 -21.17 -5.26 13.91
N LYS A 482 -21.16 -6.11 14.95
CA LYS A 482 -22.20 -6.10 15.99
C LYS A 482 -22.21 -4.79 16.77
N GLN A 483 -21.04 -4.29 17.16
CA GLN A 483 -20.91 -3.02 17.87
C GLN A 483 -21.44 -1.84 17.02
N LEU A 484 -21.15 -1.83 15.72
CA LEU A 484 -21.71 -0.84 14.79
C LEU A 484 -23.24 -0.91 14.75
N ALA A 485 -23.82 -2.10 14.66
CA ALA A 485 -25.28 -2.27 14.66
C ALA A 485 -25.92 -1.75 15.97
N GLU A 486 -25.30 -2.01 17.12
CA GLU A 486 -25.76 -1.48 18.42
C GLU A 486 -25.64 0.06 18.52
N LEU A 487 -24.59 0.64 17.95
CA LEU A 487 -24.44 2.09 17.86
C LEU A 487 -25.49 2.72 16.92
N GLU A 488 -25.82 2.06 15.83
CA GLU A 488 -26.86 2.51 14.90
C GLU A 488 -28.27 2.45 15.51
N THR A 489 -28.56 1.42 16.32
CA THR A 489 -29.84 1.32 17.04
C THR A 489 -29.95 2.40 18.12
N THR A 490 -28.92 2.58 18.95
CA THR A 490 -28.90 3.64 19.97
C THR A 490 -28.98 5.04 19.36
N LEU A 491 -28.30 5.29 18.23
CA LEU A 491 -28.42 6.54 17.49
C LEU A 491 -29.84 6.76 16.92
N SER A 492 -30.50 5.70 16.47
CA SER A 492 -31.90 5.77 16.01
C SER A 492 -32.85 6.07 17.17
N GLU A 493 -32.69 5.42 18.31
CA GLU A 493 -33.48 5.67 19.52
C GLU A 493 -33.31 7.10 20.03
N THR A 494 -32.08 7.62 20.06
CA THR A 494 -31.81 9.01 20.49
C THR A 494 -32.42 10.03 19.55
N ARG A 495 -32.36 9.80 18.23
CA ARG A 495 -33.07 10.62 17.22
C ARG A 495 -34.58 10.58 17.42
N GLN A 496 -35.15 9.41 17.72
CA GLN A 496 -36.58 9.27 17.99
C GLN A 496 -37.00 10.03 19.26
N ARG A 497 -36.22 9.92 20.35
CA ARG A 497 -36.45 10.69 21.59
C ARG A 497 -36.36 12.19 21.35
N LEU A 498 -35.35 12.66 20.62
CA LEU A 498 -35.20 14.08 20.27
C LEU A 498 -36.41 14.59 19.47
N ASN A 499 -36.87 13.83 18.48
CA ASN A 499 -38.06 14.19 17.72
C ASN A 499 -39.32 14.22 18.60
N GLY A 500 -39.43 13.31 19.56
CA GLY A 500 -40.49 13.32 20.58
C GLY A 500 -40.49 14.60 21.41
N VAL A 501 -39.36 14.95 22.00
CA VAL A 501 -39.18 16.18 22.82
C VAL A 501 -39.43 17.44 21.99
N MET A 502 -38.95 17.50 20.75
CA MET A 502 -39.20 18.63 19.86
C MET A 502 -40.68 18.77 19.48
N SER A 503 -41.39 17.65 19.33
CA SER A 503 -42.84 17.65 19.08
C SER A 503 -43.63 18.07 20.31
N GLU A 504 -43.20 17.66 21.51
CA GLU A 504 -43.82 18.02 22.78
C GLU A 504 -43.60 19.50 23.11
N ASN A 505 -42.39 20.02 22.92
CA ASN A 505 -42.11 21.46 23.05
C ASN A 505 -42.96 22.29 22.09
N ARG A 506 -43.11 21.88 20.82
CA ARG A 506 -44.02 22.57 19.89
C ARG A 506 -45.48 22.55 20.36
N ARG A 507 -45.91 21.50 21.04
CA ARG A 507 -47.25 21.39 21.62
C ARG A 507 -47.41 22.36 22.80
N ASN A 508 -46.42 22.38 23.69
CA ASN A 508 -46.37 23.27 24.85
C ASN A 508 -46.29 24.76 24.44
N ASP A 509 -45.54 25.08 23.38
CA ASP A 509 -45.44 26.43 22.82
C ASP A 509 -46.78 26.90 22.24
N LEU A 510 -47.53 26.00 21.58
CA LEU A 510 -48.87 26.29 21.07
C LEU A 510 -49.89 26.47 22.20
N GLU A 511 -49.77 25.70 23.29
CA GLU A 511 -50.61 25.87 24.48
C GLU A 511 -50.28 27.15 25.26
N HIS A 512 -49.00 27.55 25.34
CA HIS A 512 -48.58 28.83 25.93
C HIS A 512 -49.01 30.04 25.11
N ALA A 513 -48.98 29.93 23.78
CA ALA A 513 -49.45 30.99 22.87
C ALA A 513 -50.98 31.20 22.93
N ALA A 514 -51.75 30.19 23.33
CA ALA A 514 -53.19 30.32 23.53
C ALA A 514 -53.57 30.96 24.87
N GLY A 515 -52.62 31.11 25.81
CA GLY A 515 -52.87 31.55 27.19
C GLY A 515 -52.57 33.02 27.54
N CYS A 516 -52.04 33.83 26.63
CA CYS A 516 -51.66 35.22 26.92
C CYS A 516 -52.31 36.20 25.94
N GLN A 517 -53.36 36.91 26.41
CA GLN A 517 -53.84 38.15 25.81
C GLN A 517 -53.16 39.36 26.45
N ASP A 518 -52.92 40.38 25.61
CA ASP A 518 -52.58 41.78 25.90
C ASP A 518 -51.14 42.16 26.31
N ALA A 519 -50.34 42.62 25.33
CA ALA A 519 -49.84 44.01 25.24
C ALA A 519 -48.86 44.18 24.05
N PRO A 520 -48.79 45.37 23.41
CA PRO A 520 -48.04 45.58 22.17
C PRO A 520 -46.64 46.14 22.42
N ILE A 521 -45.61 45.56 21.79
CA ILE A 521 -44.27 46.17 21.74
C ILE A 521 -43.73 46.12 20.31
N SER A 522 -43.23 47.27 19.87
CA SER A 522 -42.70 47.63 18.55
C SER A 522 -41.51 46.78 18.06
N PRO A 523 -41.21 46.79 16.74
CA PRO A 523 -40.34 45.81 16.11
C PRO A 523 -38.86 46.21 16.15
N PRO A 524 -37.92 45.26 16.36
CA PRO A 524 -36.53 45.49 16.02
C PRO A 524 -36.25 45.05 14.57
N THR A 525 -35.67 46.00 13.85
CA THR A 525 -34.66 45.94 12.78
C THR A 525 -34.33 44.57 12.15
N LYS A 526 -34.42 44.54 10.82
CA LYS A 526 -34.03 43.45 9.91
C LYS A 526 -32.70 42.80 10.29
N ARG A 527 -32.74 41.54 10.75
CA ARG A 527 -31.60 40.61 10.73
C ARG A 527 -31.91 39.50 9.71
N ALA A 528 -30.99 39.34 8.76
CA ALA A 528 -31.11 38.39 7.66
C ALA A 528 -31.31 36.95 8.19
N ARG A 529 -32.40 36.31 7.74
CA ARG A 529 -32.68 34.88 7.93
C ARG A 529 -31.61 34.05 7.20
N ARG A 530 -30.71 33.40 7.95
CA ARG A 530 -29.98 32.23 7.42
C ARG A 530 -30.80 30.99 7.76
N SER A 531 -31.51 30.51 6.75
CA SER A 531 -32.23 29.24 6.73
C SER A 531 -31.21 28.10 6.84
N THR A 532 -31.21 27.35 7.94
CA THR A 532 -30.55 26.05 8.01
C THR A 532 -31.59 24.97 7.67
N ARG A 533 -31.69 24.67 6.39
CA ARG A 533 -32.30 23.43 5.91
C ARG A 533 -31.20 22.35 5.96
N SER A 534 -31.38 21.44 6.88
CA SER A 534 -30.75 20.14 6.94
C SER A 534 -31.07 19.32 5.68
N SER A 535 -30.04 18.73 5.06
CA SER A 535 -30.18 17.50 4.28
C SER A 535 -28.86 16.73 4.28
N SER A 536 -28.88 15.56 4.92
CA SER A 536 -28.41 14.23 4.44
C SER A 536 -27.52 14.24 3.19
N ASN A 537 -26.44 13.46 3.06
CA ASN A 537 -26.19 12.12 3.58
C ASN A 537 -24.69 11.76 3.38
N PRO A 538 -24.21 10.60 3.88
CA PRO A 538 -22.80 10.27 4.06
C PRO A 538 -22.19 9.64 2.81
N THR A 539 -20.89 9.80 2.64
CA THR A 539 -20.12 8.93 1.75
C THR A 539 -18.92 8.37 2.51
N SER A 540 -19.04 7.09 2.80
CA SER A 540 -18.05 6.20 3.37
C SER A 540 -16.73 6.25 2.61
N GLN A 541 -15.61 6.14 3.32
CA GLN A 541 -14.45 5.44 2.81
C GLN A 541 -13.77 4.68 3.94
N GLN A 542 -13.86 3.36 3.80
CA GLN A 542 -13.10 2.35 4.54
C GLN A 542 -11.61 2.60 4.37
N LEU A 543 -10.87 2.45 5.46
CA LEU A 543 -9.47 2.02 5.40
C LEU A 543 -9.37 0.71 6.17
N PHE A 544 -9.07 -0.34 5.39
CA PHE A 544 -8.29 -1.48 5.83
C PHE A 544 -7.03 -1.01 6.55
N SER A 545 -6.64 -1.66 7.63
CA SER A 545 -5.35 -2.36 7.74
C SER A 545 -5.15 -2.97 9.14
N VAL A 546 -4.95 -4.30 9.12
CA VAL A 546 -4.07 -5.15 9.98
C VAL A 546 -4.37 -5.25 11.47
#